data_AF-A0A6N2VPD1-F1
#
_entry.id   AF-A0A6N2VPD1-F1
#
_cell.length_a   1.000
_cell.length_b   1.000
_cell.length_c   1.000
_cell.angle_alpha   90.00
_cell.angle_beta   90.00
_cell.angle_gamma   90.00
#
_symmetry.space_group_name_H-M   'P 1'
#
loop_
_entity.id
_entity.type
_entity.pdbx_description
1 polymer ?
#
loop_
_entity_poly.entity_id
_entity_poly.type
_entity_poly.pdbx_seq_one_letter_code
_entity_poly.pdbx_strand_id
1 'polypeptide(L)'
;MGKRNLSDRVKKELCAKSGNRCAFPGCPNNLYSSEVSVGEICHIEGLNPGAARYNPVLSKEEVNGIDNLILLCPLHHNMIDQNPEYYTVDLLKKMKRQHENNVQRQLDGRGNVIQKLCRIFQKYHFYEMLMEQSFDAPFPSCYIDWIECGCIEIKGLLESEEAFFLSGEMREELYGFVRNLEWMGDNIACGSRYKEKGPAVPEMTEEVQEVILQILDYIRGIYRKYYFKM
;
A
#
# COMPACT_ATOMS: atom_id res chain seq x y z
N MET A 1 39.42 -0.21 -12.33
CA MET A 1 38.08 -0.59 -11.81
C MET A 1 38.24 -1.81 -10.91
N GLY A 2 38.15 -1.66 -9.58
CA GLY A 2 38.27 -2.79 -8.65
C GLY A 2 37.16 -3.81 -8.88
N LYS A 3 37.49 -5.10 -9.02
CA LYS A 3 36.51 -6.17 -9.21
C LYS A 3 35.51 -6.17 -8.04
N ARG A 4 34.24 -5.91 -8.35
CA ARG A 4 33.08 -6.09 -7.46
C ARG A 4 32.98 -7.59 -7.11
N ASN A 5 33.71 -8.05 -6.11
CA ASN A 5 33.70 -9.45 -5.71
C ASN A 5 32.50 -9.72 -4.78
N LEU A 6 31.30 -9.58 -5.34
CA LEU A 6 30.03 -9.88 -4.66
C LEU A 6 29.79 -11.39 -4.69
N SER A 7 29.44 -11.96 -3.54
CA SER A 7 29.04 -13.37 -3.47
C SER A 7 27.75 -13.61 -4.26
N ASP A 8 27.58 -14.81 -4.81
CA ASP A 8 26.37 -15.14 -5.56
C ASP A 8 25.12 -15.15 -4.66
N ARG A 9 25.29 -15.43 -3.37
CA ARG A 9 24.23 -15.26 -2.36
C ARG A 9 23.73 -13.83 -2.33
N VAL A 10 24.63 -12.84 -2.22
CA VAL A 10 24.27 -11.42 -2.17
C VAL A 10 23.61 -10.96 -3.46
N LYS A 11 24.13 -11.38 -4.63
CA LYS A 11 23.52 -11.06 -5.93
C LYS A 11 22.10 -11.60 -6.03
N LYS A 12 21.88 -12.88 -5.68
CA LYS A 12 20.56 -13.53 -5.71
C LYS A 12 19.59 -12.85 -4.75
N GLU A 13 20.04 -12.55 -3.53
CA GLU A 13 19.23 -11.87 -2.52
C GLU A 13 18.81 -10.47 -2.99
N LEU A 14 19.74 -9.69 -3.54
CA LEU A 14 19.47 -8.36 -4.09
C LEU A 14 18.48 -8.43 -5.26
N CYS A 15 18.65 -9.38 -6.17
CA CYS A 15 17.72 -9.59 -7.28
C CYS A 15 16.32 -9.99 -6.80
N ALA A 16 16.22 -10.87 -5.80
CA ALA A 16 14.93 -11.26 -5.23
C ALA A 16 14.22 -10.07 -4.57
N LYS A 17 14.95 -9.30 -3.74
CA LYS A 17 14.43 -8.11 -3.05
C LYS A 17 14.08 -6.96 -4.00
N SER A 18 14.63 -6.92 -5.22
CA SER A 18 14.32 -5.87 -6.20
C SER A 18 13.03 -6.11 -6.96
N GLY A 19 12.51 -7.35 -7.01
CA GLY A 19 11.28 -7.68 -7.75
C GLY A 19 11.37 -7.38 -9.25
N ASN A 20 12.56 -7.47 -9.84
CA ASN A 20 12.85 -7.08 -11.23
C ASN A 20 12.58 -5.59 -11.55
N ARG A 21 12.53 -4.71 -10.55
CA ARG A 21 12.24 -3.28 -10.72
C ARG A 21 13.40 -2.41 -10.24
N CYS A 22 13.60 -1.30 -10.93
CA CYS A 22 14.52 -0.25 -10.49
C CYS A 22 14.09 0.30 -9.12
N ALA A 23 15.04 0.42 -8.19
CA ALA A 23 14.76 0.95 -6.85
C ALA A 23 14.61 2.48 -6.79
N PHE A 24 14.72 3.18 -7.92
CA PHE A 24 14.47 4.61 -7.97
C PHE A 24 12.95 4.90 -7.90
N PRO A 25 12.49 5.80 -7.01
CA PRO A 25 11.07 6.12 -6.85
C PRO A 25 10.40 6.51 -8.17
N GLY A 26 9.27 5.86 -8.48
CA GLY A 26 8.48 6.13 -9.68
C GLY A 26 9.06 5.59 -10.99
N CYS A 27 10.22 4.90 -10.98
CA CYS A 27 10.77 4.32 -12.20
C CYS A 27 9.96 3.10 -12.66
N PRO A 28 9.47 3.08 -13.91
CA PRO A 28 8.69 1.95 -14.43
C PRO A 28 9.57 0.83 -15.01
N ASN A 29 10.90 0.99 -15.05
CA ASN A 29 11.77 0.10 -15.80
C ASN A 29 11.95 -1.26 -15.11
N ASN A 30 11.77 -2.32 -15.91
CA ASN A 30 12.22 -3.66 -15.57
C ASN A 30 13.73 -3.76 -15.74
N LEU A 31 14.39 -4.49 -14.84
CA LEU A 31 15.85 -4.64 -14.83
C LEU A 31 16.33 -5.84 -15.64
N TYR A 32 15.42 -6.76 -15.93
CA TYR A 32 15.58 -7.89 -16.82
C TYR A 32 14.33 -8.02 -17.68
N SER A 33 14.50 -8.00 -19.00
CA SER A 33 13.43 -8.19 -19.98
C SER A 33 14.01 -8.70 -21.29
N SER A 34 13.24 -9.51 -22.02
CA SER A 34 13.61 -9.99 -23.36
C SER A 34 15.03 -10.59 -23.41
N GLU A 35 15.37 -11.38 -22.39
CA GLU A 35 16.69 -12.01 -22.22
C GLU A 35 17.87 -11.05 -21.97
N VAL A 36 17.60 -9.76 -21.77
CA VAL A 36 18.61 -8.73 -21.50
C VAL A 36 18.52 -8.27 -20.05
N SER A 37 19.64 -8.33 -19.34
CA SER A 37 19.82 -7.72 -18.01
C SER A 37 20.37 -6.31 -18.16
N VAL A 38 19.58 -5.31 -17.77
CA VAL A 38 19.97 -3.89 -17.72
C VAL A 38 20.18 -3.39 -16.29
N GLY A 39 19.90 -4.21 -15.28
CA GLY A 39 20.10 -3.85 -13.88
C GLY A 39 21.57 -3.71 -13.50
N GLU A 40 21.90 -2.63 -12.81
CA GLU A 40 23.22 -2.35 -12.27
C GLU A 40 23.20 -2.41 -10.76
N ILE A 41 24.16 -3.14 -10.19
CA ILE A 41 24.38 -3.18 -8.74
C ILE A 41 25.21 -1.96 -8.34
N CYS A 42 24.62 -1.11 -7.53
CA CYS A 42 25.19 0.15 -7.09
C CYS A 42 25.53 0.07 -5.60
N HIS A 43 26.70 0.57 -5.26
CA HIS A 43 27.12 0.75 -3.87
C HIS A 43 26.52 2.04 -3.33
N ILE A 44 25.88 1.98 -2.16
CA ILE A 44 25.37 3.17 -1.47
C ILE A 44 26.56 3.98 -0.93
N GLU A 45 27.43 3.33 -0.15
CA GLU A 45 28.75 3.82 0.25
C GLU A 45 29.80 3.22 -0.69
N GLY A 46 30.58 4.08 -1.35
CA GLY A 46 31.45 3.72 -2.47
C GLY A 46 32.54 2.71 -2.11
N LEU A 47 32.92 1.87 -3.08
CA LEU A 47 33.85 0.75 -2.87
C LEU A 47 35.32 1.16 -2.67
N ASN A 48 35.77 2.25 -3.30
CA ASN A 48 37.18 2.62 -3.35
C ASN A 48 37.37 4.11 -3.00
N PRO A 49 38.57 4.51 -2.52
CA PRO A 49 38.93 5.92 -2.41
C PRO A 49 38.67 6.66 -3.74
N GLY A 50 38.01 7.82 -3.65
CA GLY A 50 37.59 8.62 -4.80
C GLY A 50 36.25 8.22 -5.44
N ALA A 51 35.61 7.14 -4.96
CA ALA A 51 34.22 6.85 -5.34
C ALA A 51 33.23 7.78 -4.62
N ALA A 52 32.07 7.99 -5.22
CA ALA A 52 30.96 8.69 -4.59
C ALA A 52 30.63 8.06 -3.21
N ARG A 53 30.52 8.91 -2.18
CA ARG A 53 30.18 8.50 -0.80
C ARG A 53 31.14 7.44 -0.22
N TYR A 54 32.42 7.47 -0.58
CA TYR A 54 33.41 6.55 -0.01
C TYR A 54 33.53 6.75 1.51
N ASN A 55 33.46 5.64 2.26
CA ASN A 55 33.64 5.61 3.70
C ASN A 55 34.89 4.77 4.04
N PRO A 56 35.99 5.39 4.53
CA PRO A 56 37.24 4.68 4.83
C PRO A 56 37.14 3.73 6.03
N VAL A 57 36.08 3.84 6.83
CA VAL A 57 35.86 3.01 8.02
C VAL A 57 35.12 1.71 7.68
N LEU A 58 34.47 1.64 6.51
CA LEU A 58 33.64 0.50 6.12
C LEU A 58 34.51 -0.70 5.75
N SER A 59 34.27 -1.85 6.37
CA SER A 59 35.00 -3.09 6.07
C SER A 59 34.65 -3.62 4.67
N LYS A 60 35.49 -4.50 4.12
CA LYS A 60 35.25 -5.09 2.80
C LYS A 60 33.96 -5.91 2.75
N GLU A 61 33.64 -6.55 3.86
CA GLU A 61 32.42 -7.33 4.07
C GLU A 61 31.18 -6.43 4.09
N GLU A 62 31.24 -5.30 4.79
CA GLU A 62 30.15 -4.32 4.87
C GLU A 62 29.94 -3.58 3.54
N VAL A 63 31.03 -3.15 2.89
CA VAL A 63 30.97 -2.49 1.58
C VAL A 63 30.26 -3.36 0.55
N ASN A 64 30.50 -4.68 0.56
CA ASN A 64 29.88 -5.64 -0.35
C ASN A 64 28.64 -6.33 0.25
N GLY A 65 28.18 -5.88 1.42
CA GLY A 65 27.04 -6.42 2.13
C GLY A 65 25.71 -5.99 1.50
N ILE A 66 24.68 -6.82 1.67
CA ILE A 66 23.35 -6.57 1.08
C ILE A 66 22.77 -5.20 1.46
N ASP A 67 23.09 -4.71 2.66
CA ASP A 67 22.60 -3.44 3.20
C ASP A 67 23.23 -2.22 2.51
N ASN A 68 24.40 -2.38 1.90
CA ASN A 68 25.11 -1.33 1.18
C ASN A 68 24.88 -1.37 -0.34
N LEU A 69 23.99 -2.24 -0.83
CA LEU A 69 23.75 -2.43 -2.26
C LEU A 69 22.31 -2.08 -2.64
N ILE A 70 22.15 -1.36 -3.74
CA ILE A 70 20.86 -1.03 -4.34
C ILE A 70 20.90 -1.37 -5.83
N LEU A 71 19.78 -1.86 -6.38
CA LEU A 71 19.68 -2.27 -7.78
C LEU A 71 18.92 -1.22 -8.59
N LEU A 72 19.55 -0.67 -9.61
CA LEU A 72 19.03 0.46 -10.40
C LEU A 72 19.14 0.16 -11.90
N CYS A 73 18.36 0.89 -12.71
CA CYS A 73 18.60 0.92 -14.16
C CYS A 73 19.79 1.86 -14.48
N PRO A 74 20.39 1.77 -15.67
CA PRO A 74 21.61 2.51 -15.98
C PRO A 74 21.46 4.02 -15.91
N LEU A 75 20.26 4.53 -16.25
CA LEU A 75 19.93 5.95 -16.17
C LEU A 75 19.98 6.46 -14.72
N HIS A 76 19.30 5.77 -13.79
CA HIS A 76 19.24 6.21 -12.40
C HIS A 76 20.54 5.95 -11.64
N HIS A 77 21.27 4.89 -11.99
CA HIS A 77 22.62 4.66 -11.46
C HIS A 77 23.54 5.84 -11.80
N ASN A 78 23.62 6.22 -13.08
CA ASN A 78 24.45 7.33 -13.54
C ASN A 78 24.05 8.65 -12.86
N MET A 79 22.74 8.94 -12.79
CA MET A 79 22.24 10.15 -12.14
C MET A 79 22.65 10.24 -10.66
N ILE A 80 22.57 9.14 -9.90
CA ILE A 80 22.92 9.12 -8.48
C ILE A 80 24.43 9.27 -8.25
N ASP A 81 25.24 8.68 -9.13
CA ASP A 81 26.70 8.76 -9.04
C ASP A 81 27.22 10.16 -9.39
N GLN A 82 26.57 10.86 -10.33
CA GLN A 82 26.94 12.23 -10.68
C GLN A 82 26.50 13.28 -9.64
N ASN A 83 25.57 12.95 -8.75
CA ASN A 83 24.96 13.90 -7.81
C ASN A 83 25.08 13.43 -6.34
N PRO A 84 26.28 13.14 -5.83
CA PRO A 84 26.46 12.55 -4.49
C PRO A 84 26.03 13.46 -3.35
N GLU A 85 26.05 14.78 -3.56
CA GLU A 85 25.59 15.80 -2.61
C GLU A 85 24.08 15.69 -2.35
N TYR A 86 23.30 15.37 -3.39
CA TYR A 86 21.85 15.23 -3.31
C TYR A 86 21.43 13.81 -2.91
N TYR A 87 22.11 12.81 -3.47
CA TYR A 87 21.83 11.41 -3.18
C TYR A 87 22.75 10.91 -2.07
N THR A 88 22.47 11.36 -0.86
CA THR A 88 23.21 10.98 0.35
C THR A 88 23.02 9.50 0.69
N VAL A 89 23.94 8.95 1.51
CA VAL A 89 23.86 7.58 2.03
C VAL A 89 22.51 7.29 2.68
N ASP A 90 22.03 8.20 3.52
CA ASP A 90 20.76 8.04 4.22
C ASP A 90 19.56 8.03 3.27
N LEU A 91 19.58 8.89 2.25
CA LEU A 91 18.53 8.92 1.24
C LEU A 91 18.50 7.60 0.46
N LEU A 92 19.64 7.10 0.01
CA LEU A 92 19.73 5.84 -0.73
C LEU A 92 19.33 4.63 0.13
N LYS A 93 19.73 4.59 1.41
CA LYS A 93 19.26 3.57 2.36
C LYS A 93 17.75 3.63 2.57
N LYS A 94 17.17 4.84 2.64
CA LYS A 94 15.72 5.03 2.72
C LYS A 94 15.02 4.55 1.44
N MET A 95 15.52 4.93 0.26
CA MET A 95 14.98 4.48 -1.04
C MET A 95 15.00 2.96 -1.15
N LYS A 96 16.13 2.31 -0.83
CA LYS A 96 16.25 0.84 -0.79
C LYS A 96 15.17 0.22 0.10
N ARG A 97 15.07 0.66 1.37
CA ARG A 97 14.07 0.12 2.31
C ARG A 97 12.64 0.29 1.81
N GLN A 98 12.31 1.45 1.26
CA GLN A 98 10.96 1.70 0.71
C GLN A 98 10.66 0.78 -0.49
N HIS A 99 11.62 0.63 -1.41
CA HIS A 99 11.49 -0.26 -2.55
C HIS A 99 11.29 -1.72 -2.15
N GLU A 100 12.17 -2.25 -1.30
CA GLU A 100 12.13 -3.65 -0.87
C GLU A 100 10.84 -3.96 -0.09
N ASN A 101 10.37 -3.03 0.74
CA ASN A 101 9.07 -3.16 1.41
C ASN A 101 7.91 -3.21 0.42
N ASN A 102 7.95 -2.40 -0.64
CA ASN A 102 6.92 -2.38 -1.67
C ASN A 102 6.92 -3.68 -2.48
N VAL A 103 8.09 -4.18 -2.86
CA VAL A 103 8.25 -5.48 -3.54
C VAL A 103 7.72 -6.60 -2.66
N GLN A 104 8.10 -6.64 -1.38
CA GLN A 104 7.63 -7.67 -0.45
C GLN A 104 6.10 -7.64 -0.33
N ARG A 105 5.49 -6.45 -0.20
CA ARG A 105 4.02 -6.31 -0.16
C ARG A 105 3.33 -6.85 -1.42
N GLN A 106 3.94 -6.67 -2.60
CA GLN A 106 3.40 -7.17 -3.87
C GLN A 106 3.54 -8.69 -3.99
N LEU A 107 4.69 -9.24 -3.58
CA LEU A 107 4.93 -10.68 -3.57
C LEU A 107 4.06 -11.42 -2.56
N ASP A 108 3.72 -10.77 -1.45
CA ASP A 108 2.87 -11.34 -0.40
C ASP A 108 1.40 -11.48 -0.82
N GLY A 109 0.98 -11.08 -2.04
CA GLY A 109 -0.43 -11.09 -2.49
C GLY A 109 -1.34 -10.09 -1.77
N ARG A 110 -1.06 -9.80 -0.49
CA ARG A 110 -1.71 -8.79 0.35
C ARG A 110 -1.72 -7.41 -0.30
N GLY A 111 -0.64 -7.01 -0.97
CA GLY A 111 -0.56 -5.73 -1.67
C GLY A 111 -1.61 -5.60 -2.79
N ASN A 112 -1.89 -6.69 -3.51
CA ASN A 112 -2.90 -6.69 -4.57
C ASN A 112 -4.32 -6.58 -3.99
N VAL A 113 -4.58 -7.27 -2.88
CA VAL A 113 -5.88 -7.20 -2.21
C VAL A 113 -6.14 -5.80 -1.65
N ILE A 114 -5.16 -5.19 -0.97
CA ILE A 114 -5.31 -3.81 -0.47
C ILE A 114 -5.54 -2.81 -1.60
N GLN A 115 -4.83 -2.94 -2.73
CA GLN A 115 -5.06 -2.08 -3.89
C GLN A 115 -6.47 -2.23 -4.47
N LYS A 116 -6.97 -3.47 -4.60
CA LYS A 116 -8.35 -3.71 -5.04
C LYS A 116 -9.35 -3.15 -4.04
N LEU A 117 -9.12 -3.34 -2.74
CA LEU A 117 -9.96 -2.80 -1.68
C LEU A 117 -10.04 -1.26 -1.74
N CYS A 118 -8.92 -0.57 -1.92
CA CYS A 118 -8.91 0.89 -2.09
C CYS A 118 -9.68 1.35 -3.33
N ARG A 119 -9.63 0.59 -4.43
CA ARG A 119 -10.44 0.88 -5.64
C ARG A 119 -11.92 0.72 -5.37
N ILE A 120 -12.33 -0.30 -4.60
CA ILE A 120 -13.72 -0.49 -4.19
C ILE A 120 -14.17 0.72 -3.34
N PHE A 121 -13.37 1.12 -2.35
CA PHE A 121 -13.66 2.29 -1.51
C PHE A 121 -13.84 3.58 -2.33
N GLN A 122 -13.01 3.81 -3.35
CA GLN A 122 -13.15 4.96 -4.24
C GLN A 122 -14.39 4.87 -5.12
N LYS A 123 -14.65 3.69 -5.71
CA LYS A 123 -15.77 3.44 -6.62
C LYS A 123 -17.12 3.69 -5.95
N TYR A 124 -17.23 3.39 -4.66
CA TYR A 124 -18.48 3.51 -3.89
C TYR A 124 -18.45 4.65 -2.88
N HIS A 125 -17.60 5.67 -3.09
CA HIS A 125 -17.61 6.92 -2.32
C HIS A 125 -17.55 6.71 -0.79
N PHE A 126 -16.73 5.76 -0.34
CA PHE A 126 -16.62 5.42 1.08
C PHE A 126 -16.03 6.58 1.90
N TYR A 127 -15.26 7.46 1.28
CA TYR A 127 -14.74 8.64 1.95
C TYR A 127 -15.87 9.60 2.32
N GLU A 128 -16.68 9.98 1.33
CA GLU A 128 -17.83 10.85 1.51
C GLU A 128 -18.83 10.23 2.49
N MET A 129 -19.11 8.94 2.32
CA MET A 129 -20.00 8.16 3.17
C MET A 129 -19.54 8.11 4.63
N LEU A 130 -18.27 7.83 4.89
CA LEU A 130 -17.79 7.56 6.25
C LEU A 130 -17.23 8.81 6.95
N MET A 131 -16.62 9.72 6.20
CA MET A 131 -15.87 10.85 6.76
C MET A 131 -16.61 12.17 6.66
N GLU A 132 -17.49 12.34 5.67
CA GLU A 132 -18.18 13.61 5.43
C GLU A 132 -19.67 13.58 5.80
N GLN A 133 -20.35 12.43 5.66
CA GLN A 133 -21.76 12.30 6.01
C GLN A 133 -21.98 12.49 7.53
N SER A 134 -22.86 13.44 7.87
CA SER A 134 -23.44 13.55 9.21
C SER A 134 -24.74 12.74 9.31
N PHE A 135 -24.95 12.06 10.44
CA PHE A 135 -26.18 11.31 10.70
C PHE A 135 -27.38 12.21 11.00
N ASP A 136 -27.14 13.48 11.32
CA ASP A 136 -28.20 14.48 11.50
C ASP A 136 -28.58 15.16 10.16
N ALA A 137 -27.97 14.74 9.06
CA ALA A 137 -28.22 15.27 7.72
C ALA A 137 -28.94 14.22 6.84
N PRO A 138 -29.74 14.65 5.84
CA PRO A 138 -30.37 13.73 4.92
C PRO A 138 -29.35 12.87 4.16
N PHE A 139 -29.63 11.58 4.03
CA PHE A 139 -28.76 10.67 3.29
C PHE A 139 -28.98 10.80 1.77
N PRO A 140 -27.91 10.85 0.96
CA PRO A 140 -28.02 10.80 -0.50
C PRO A 140 -28.85 9.60 -0.97
N SER A 141 -29.62 9.76 -2.05
CA SER A 141 -30.47 8.67 -2.55
C SER A 141 -29.70 7.41 -2.94
N CYS A 142 -28.42 7.54 -3.30
CA CYS A 142 -27.51 6.46 -3.66
C CYS A 142 -26.68 5.91 -2.48
N TYR A 143 -26.89 6.43 -1.25
CA TYR A 143 -26.10 6.03 -0.08
C TYR A 143 -26.24 4.54 0.25
N ILE A 144 -27.47 4.01 0.15
CA ILE A 144 -27.74 2.58 0.35
C ILE A 144 -27.11 1.75 -0.78
N ASP A 145 -27.24 2.20 -2.04
CA ASP A 145 -26.61 1.50 -3.19
C ASP A 145 -25.08 1.41 -3.03
N TRP A 146 -24.45 2.47 -2.54
CA TRP A 146 -23.01 2.49 -2.25
C TRP A 146 -22.62 1.47 -1.18
N ILE A 147 -23.40 1.35 -0.11
CA ILE A 147 -23.19 0.35 0.94
C ILE A 147 -23.36 -1.06 0.36
N GLU A 148 -24.50 -1.35 -0.27
CA GLU A 148 -24.84 -2.69 -0.75
C GLU A 148 -23.82 -3.19 -1.78
N CYS A 149 -23.59 -2.40 -2.83
CA CYS A 149 -22.66 -2.78 -3.89
C CYS A 149 -21.21 -2.82 -3.40
N GLY A 150 -20.80 -1.89 -2.52
CA GLY A 150 -19.49 -1.89 -1.91
C GLY A 150 -19.26 -3.15 -1.06
N CYS A 151 -20.22 -3.53 -0.23
CA CYS A 151 -20.15 -4.73 0.61
C CYS A 151 -20.07 -6.01 -0.23
N ILE A 152 -20.83 -6.10 -1.32
CA ILE A 152 -20.79 -7.21 -2.27
C ILE A 152 -19.39 -7.36 -2.88
N GLU A 153 -18.79 -6.27 -3.38
CA GLU A 153 -17.46 -6.34 -3.99
C GLU A 153 -16.35 -6.66 -2.98
N ILE A 154 -16.46 -6.14 -1.75
CA ILE A 154 -15.50 -6.48 -0.69
C ILE A 154 -15.59 -7.97 -0.33
N LYS A 155 -16.79 -8.52 -0.17
CA LYS A 155 -16.99 -9.97 0.07
C LYS A 155 -16.40 -10.80 -1.06
N GLY A 156 -16.72 -10.47 -2.31
CA GLY A 156 -16.15 -11.15 -3.48
C GLY A 156 -14.62 -11.09 -3.52
N LEU A 157 -14.02 -9.97 -3.12
CA LEU A 157 -12.57 -9.86 -2.98
C LEU A 157 -12.02 -10.77 -1.85
N LEU A 158 -12.68 -10.87 -0.70
CA LEU A 158 -12.25 -11.71 0.42
C LEU A 158 -12.40 -13.22 0.17
N GLU A 159 -13.30 -13.59 -0.74
CA GLU A 159 -13.54 -14.96 -1.21
C GLU A 159 -12.64 -15.35 -2.38
N SER A 160 -11.95 -14.39 -3.01
CA SER A 160 -11.05 -14.63 -4.14
C SER A 160 -9.76 -15.36 -3.74
N GLU A 161 -9.12 -16.02 -4.71
CA GLU A 161 -7.83 -16.69 -4.50
C GLU A 161 -6.74 -15.71 -4.04
N GLU A 162 -6.82 -14.44 -4.48
CA GLU A 162 -5.89 -13.39 -4.09
C GLU A 162 -5.93 -13.08 -2.60
N ALA A 163 -7.07 -13.31 -1.95
CA ALA A 163 -7.21 -13.14 -0.50
C ALA A 163 -6.57 -14.26 0.32
N PHE A 164 -6.08 -15.35 -0.31
CA PHE A 164 -5.42 -16.47 0.39
C PHE A 164 -4.32 -16.01 1.36
N PHE A 165 -3.59 -14.96 0.99
CA PHE A 165 -2.47 -14.44 1.78
C PHE A 165 -2.86 -13.48 2.92
N LEU A 166 -4.15 -13.19 3.10
CA LEU A 166 -4.60 -12.38 4.23
C LEU A 166 -4.47 -13.17 5.54
N SER A 167 -3.97 -12.53 6.59
CA SER A 167 -3.98 -13.11 7.93
C SER A 167 -5.42 -13.28 8.44
N GLY A 168 -5.63 -14.22 9.37
CA GLY A 168 -6.93 -14.41 10.02
C GLY A 168 -7.45 -13.12 10.67
N GLU A 169 -6.58 -12.38 11.37
CA GLU A 169 -6.90 -11.06 11.95
C GLU A 169 -7.42 -10.08 10.89
N MET A 170 -6.74 -9.97 9.74
CA MET A 170 -7.14 -9.05 8.68
C MET A 170 -8.45 -9.47 8.00
N ARG A 171 -8.69 -10.78 7.84
CA ARG A 171 -9.98 -11.29 7.35
C ARG A 171 -11.11 -10.95 8.32
N GLU A 172 -10.91 -11.16 9.62
CA GLU A 172 -11.92 -10.83 10.64
C GLU A 172 -12.25 -9.34 10.67
N GLU A 173 -11.25 -8.47 10.55
CA GLU A 173 -11.46 -7.03 10.47
C GLU A 173 -12.28 -6.63 9.24
N LEU A 174 -11.96 -7.17 8.06
CA LEU A 174 -12.65 -6.81 6.82
C LEU A 174 -14.06 -7.39 6.74
N TYR A 175 -14.27 -8.63 7.22
CA TYR A 175 -15.63 -9.17 7.37
C TYR A 175 -16.43 -8.42 8.44
N GLY A 176 -15.79 -8.05 9.56
CA GLY A 176 -16.40 -7.21 10.58
C GLY A 176 -16.83 -5.86 10.05
N PHE A 177 -15.98 -5.22 9.25
CA PHE A 177 -16.29 -3.97 8.55
C PHE A 177 -17.52 -4.10 7.64
N VAL A 178 -17.59 -5.16 6.82
CA VAL A 178 -18.74 -5.40 5.95
C VAL A 178 -20.02 -5.64 6.76
N ARG A 179 -19.99 -6.52 7.77
CA ARG A 179 -21.17 -6.81 8.60
C ARG A 179 -21.73 -5.54 9.26
N ASN A 180 -20.86 -4.68 9.77
CA ASN A 180 -21.25 -3.44 10.41
C ASN A 180 -21.81 -2.41 9.41
N LEU A 181 -21.28 -2.36 8.20
CA LEU A 181 -21.82 -1.50 7.13
C LEU A 181 -23.20 -1.96 6.67
N GLU A 182 -23.40 -3.26 6.47
CA GLU A 182 -24.70 -3.83 6.09
C GLU A 182 -25.74 -3.55 7.19
N TRP A 183 -25.38 -3.81 8.45
CA TRP A 183 -26.25 -3.50 9.58
C TRP A 183 -26.61 -2.00 9.63
N MET A 184 -25.65 -1.12 9.37
CA MET A 184 -25.90 0.32 9.32
C MET A 184 -26.84 0.70 8.16
N GLY A 185 -26.64 0.11 6.97
CA GLY A 185 -27.52 0.30 5.82
C GLY A 185 -28.96 -0.09 6.12
N ASP A 186 -29.17 -1.28 6.71
CA ASP A 186 -30.49 -1.77 7.12
C ASP A 186 -31.16 -0.83 8.13
N ASN A 187 -30.41 -0.37 9.14
CA ASN A 187 -30.96 0.53 10.16
C ASN A 187 -31.28 1.92 9.59
N ILE A 188 -30.46 2.45 8.69
CA ILE A 188 -30.77 3.72 8.00
C ILE A 188 -32.03 3.54 7.14
N ALA A 189 -32.15 2.45 6.40
CA ALA A 189 -33.31 2.18 5.55
C ALA A 189 -34.60 2.01 6.36
N CYS A 190 -34.56 1.26 7.47
CA CYS A 190 -35.72 1.04 8.34
C CYS A 190 -36.06 2.25 9.21
N GLY A 191 -35.06 3.03 9.62
CA GLY A 191 -35.21 4.20 10.49
C GLY A 191 -35.36 5.53 9.76
N SER A 192 -35.43 5.54 8.42
CA SER A 192 -35.62 6.79 7.67
C SER A 192 -36.98 6.85 7.00
N ARG A 193 -37.59 8.04 6.96
CA ARG A 193 -38.72 8.30 6.06
C ARG A 193 -38.21 8.65 4.67
N TYR A 194 -38.57 7.83 3.68
CA TYR A 194 -38.32 8.12 2.27
C TYR A 194 -39.32 9.16 1.75
N LYS A 195 -38.83 10.22 1.11
CA LYS A 195 -39.66 11.13 0.31
C LYS A 195 -39.70 10.58 -1.13
N GLU A 196 -40.88 10.55 -1.75
CA GLU A 196 -41.10 9.99 -3.11
C GLU A 196 -40.07 10.47 -4.16
N LYS A 197 -39.52 11.68 -3.99
CA LYS A 197 -38.32 12.18 -4.66
C LYS A 197 -37.51 13.06 -3.70
N GLY A 198 -36.61 12.47 -2.92
CA GLY A 198 -35.73 13.23 -2.03
C GLY A 198 -34.83 12.35 -1.17
N PRO A 199 -33.84 12.95 -0.47
CA PRO A 199 -32.94 12.22 0.41
C PRO A 199 -33.70 11.60 1.59
N ALA A 200 -33.21 10.46 2.07
CA ALA A 200 -33.79 9.77 3.23
C ALA A 200 -33.53 10.61 4.49
N VAL A 201 -34.59 10.85 5.29
CA VAL A 201 -34.49 11.64 6.52
C VAL A 201 -34.53 10.70 7.72
N PRO A 202 -33.48 10.67 8.56
CA PRO A 202 -33.41 9.78 9.71
C PRO A 202 -34.44 10.14 10.79
N GLU A 203 -35.08 9.11 11.33
CA GLU A 203 -36.02 9.14 12.46
C GLU A 203 -35.70 7.99 13.40
N MET A 204 -34.76 8.23 14.32
CA MET A 204 -34.23 7.21 15.22
C MET A 204 -34.34 7.67 16.68
N THR A 205 -34.40 6.71 17.60
CA THR A 205 -34.32 7.00 19.03
C THR A 205 -32.88 7.32 19.43
N GLU A 206 -32.68 8.05 20.54
CA GLU A 206 -31.34 8.38 21.06
C GLU A 206 -30.49 7.13 21.31
N GLU A 207 -31.09 6.06 21.84
CA GLU A 207 -30.43 4.76 22.09
C GLU A 207 -29.88 4.13 20.80
N VAL A 208 -30.65 4.20 19.70
CA VAL A 208 -30.22 3.67 18.40
C VAL A 208 -29.12 4.54 17.78
N GLN A 209 -29.18 5.85 17.99
CA GLN A 209 -28.16 6.79 17.53
C GLN A 209 -26.80 6.52 18.21
N GLU A 210 -26.77 6.24 19.52
CA GLU A 210 -25.53 5.91 20.24
C GLU A 210 -24.86 4.63 19.71
N VAL A 211 -25.64 3.57 19.45
CA VAL A 211 -25.12 2.31 18.90
C VAL A 211 -24.53 2.52 17.51
N ILE A 212 -25.21 3.30 16.66
CA ILE A 212 -24.73 3.65 15.32
C ILE A 212 -23.39 4.40 15.39
N LEU A 213 -23.23 5.35 16.31
CA LEU A 213 -21.99 6.10 16.47
C LEU A 213 -20.81 5.21 16.87
N GLN A 214 -21.03 4.24 17.77
CA GLN A 214 -19.98 3.28 18.16
C GLN A 214 -19.56 2.40 16.98
N ILE A 215 -20.54 1.94 16.19
CA ILE A 215 -20.29 1.13 14.99
C ILE A 215 -19.56 1.94 13.92
N LEU A 216 -19.93 3.21 13.72
CA LEU A 216 -19.25 4.11 12.79
C LEU A 216 -17.79 4.32 13.16
N ASP A 217 -17.48 4.51 14.44
CA ASP A 217 -16.11 4.68 14.89
C ASP A 217 -15.27 3.43 14.59
N TYR A 218 -15.84 2.24 14.78
CA TYR A 218 -15.20 0.99 14.36
C TYR A 218 -14.97 0.95 12.84
N ILE A 219 -16.02 1.19 12.03
CA ILE A 219 -15.95 1.18 10.57
C ILE A 219 -14.91 2.20 10.06
N ARG A 220 -14.93 3.43 10.58
CA ARG A 220 -13.96 4.49 10.27
C ARG A 220 -12.54 4.10 10.63
N GLY A 221 -12.35 3.43 11.76
CA GLY A 221 -11.05 2.89 12.18
C GLY A 221 -10.48 1.91 11.15
N ILE A 222 -11.30 0.94 10.72
CA ILE A 222 -10.91 -0.03 9.69
C ILE A 222 -10.67 0.65 8.33
N TYR A 223 -11.57 1.54 7.91
CA TYR A 223 -11.40 2.31 6.67
C TYR A 223 -10.07 3.06 6.65
N ARG A 224 -9.74 3.80 7.72
CA ARG A 224 -8.47 4.53 7.83
C ARG A 224 -7.26 3.60 7.82
N LYS A 225 -7.35 2.45 8.51
CA LYS A 225 -6.28 1.44 8.58
C LYS A 225 -5.89 0.93 7.19
N TYR A 226 -6.83 0.81 6.26
CA TYR A 226 -6.59 0.21 4.95
C TYR A 226 -6.48 1.24 3.81
N TYR A 227 -7.21 2.35 3.86
CA TYR A 227 -7.18 3.37 2.82
C TYR A 227 -5.89 4.19 2.82
N PHE A 228 -5.37 4.57 3.99
CA PHE A 228 -4.16 5.41 4.11
C PHE A 228 -2.83 4.64 4.11
N LYS A 229 -2.83 3.36 3.69
CA LYS A 229 -1.61 2.53 3.55
C LYS A 229 -0.96 2.59 2.16
N MET A 230 -1.48 3.45 1.26
CA MET A 230 -0.81 3.84 0.01
C MET A 230 0.46 4.64 0.28
#